data_AF-A0A3N4YWV4-F1
#
_entry.id   AF-A0A3N4YWV4-F1
#
_cell.length_a   1.000
_cell.length_b   1.000
_cell.length_c   1.000
_cell.angle_alpha   90.00
_cell.angle_beta   90.00
_cell.angle_gamma   90.00
#
_symmetry.space_group_name_H-M   'P 1'
#
loop_
_entity.id
_entity.type
_entity.pdbx_description
1 polymer ?
#
loop_
_entity_poly.entity_id
_entity_poly.type
_entity_poly.pdbx_seq_one_letter_code
_entity_poly.pdbx_strand_id
1 'polypeptide(L)'
;MTIGLRLAWRLDGHGWADCTVTDGQAVIVLTASYITSAPEDLTALARLIAGETETRAQFEAEPTAYRWIFYREDEGVWVRVLELRDGSDHDNKGTELWSNHYPIDELARAVIRCFDDVAHTSGESGYRSKWASTPPHRTRSPQRTLERPSASARCIAGSAPDLRRRPMRQIREMSEREYFACVGRRPGMFVGTASSFHQLTAFLTGYDQHAIRHGGQGLAGWHEWLVARRGRSCNHAWPGQVLHIALPEGWNNIADLPPEDEKHATKILFQLLDEFAAGREASPGPQNSD
;
A
#
# COMPACT_ATOMS: atom_id res chain seq x y z
N MET A 1 -4.45 23.98 32.29
CA MET A 1 -4.47 23.89 30.82
C MET A 1 -4.14 22.45 30.47
N THR A 2 -5.14 21.66 30.09
CA THR A 2 -4.90 20.28 29.61
C THR A 2 -4.30 20.41 28.22
N ILE A 3 -3.11 19.84 28.00
CA ILE A 3 -2.52 19.78 26.66
C ILE A 3 -3.40 18.83 25.85
N GLY A 4 -4.08 19.36 24.82
CA GLY A 4 -4.87 18.56 23.88
C GLY A 4 -3.99 17.63 23.05
N LEU A 5 -4.59 16.63 22.41
CA LEU A 5 -3.85 15.60 21.67
C LEU A 5 -2.96 16.22 20.58
N ARG A 6 -1.68 15.85 20.60
CA ARG A 6 -0.69 16.19 19.57
C ARG A 6 -0.04 14.93 19.02
N LEU A 7 0.01 14.87 17.69
CA LEU A 7 0.75 13.86 16.95
C LEU A 7 1.88 14.57 16.20
N ALA A 8 3.08 14.01 16.23
CA ALA A 8 4.22 14.50 15.47
C ALA A 8 4.84 13.35 14.69
N TRP A 9 5.07 13.55 13.40
CA TRP A 9 5.65 12.55 12.52
C TRP A 9 7.01 13.00 12.01
N ARG A 10 8.03 12.23 12.34
CA ARG A 10 9.42 12.53 11.98
C ARG A 10 9.97 11.40 11.13
N LEU A 11 10.35 11.73 9.89
CA LEU A 11 11.08 10.80 9.04
C LEU A 11 12.50 10.59 9.60
N ASP A 12 12.87 9.35 9.85
CA ASP A 12 14.20 8.98 10.35
C ASP A 12 14.84 7.97 9.39
N GLY A 13 15.71 8.43 8.48
CA GLY A 13 16.26 7.58 7.43
C GLY A 13 15.30 7.25 6.28
N HIS A 14 15.66 6.26 5.45
CA HIS A 14 14.86 5.80 4.31
C HIS A 14 13.88 4.70 4.73
N GLY A 15 12.59 4.95 4.55
CA GLY A 15 11.52 4.00 4.81
C GLY A 15 11.08 3.91 6.28
N TRP A 16 11.62 4.76 7.16
CA TRP A 16 11.33 4.75 8.59
C TRP A 16 10.89 6.12 9.08
N ALA A 17 10.04 6.12 10.10
CA ALA A 17 9.53 7.31 10.74
C ALA A 17 9.12 7.02 12.18
N ASP A 18 9.21 8.04 13.03
CA ASP A 18 8.65 8.01 14.37
C ASP A 18 7.36 8.84 14.40
N CYS A 19 6.30 8.24 14.93
CA CYS A 19 5.08 8.93 15.32
C CYS A 19 5.10 9.14 16.84
N THR A 20 5.27 10.39 17.28
CA THR A 20 5.16 10.76 18.69
C THR A 20 3.73 11.17 18.99
N VAL A 21 3.11 10.52 19.97
CA VAL A 21 1.82 10.91 20.54
C VAL A 21 2.09 11.62 21.85
N THR A 22 1.52 12.80 22.02
CA THR A 22 1.64 13.60 23.24
C THR A 22 0.26 14.08 23.65
N ASP A 23 -0.09 13.83 24.91
CA ASP A 23 -1.25 14.43 25.56
C ASP A 23 -0.85 15.03 26.92
N GLY A 24 -1.83 15.44 27.72
CA GLY A 24 -1.58 15.98 29.06
C GLY A 24 -1.02 14.98 30.08
N GLN A 25 -0.98 13.68 29.77
CA GLN A 25 -0.66 12.60 30.71
C GLN A 25 0.52 11.72 30.27
N ALA A 26 0.80 11.62 28.96
CA ALA A 26 1.77 10.70 28.40
C ALA A 26 2.43 11.25 27.13
N VAL A 27 3.65 10.76 26.90
CA VAL A 27 4.35 10.86 25.61
C VAL A 27 4.78 9.46 25.23
N ILE A 28 4.29 8.97 24.09
CA ILE A 28 4.72 7.69 23.51
C ILE A 28 5.32 7.93 22.12
N VAL A 29 6.29 7.11 21.75
CA VAL A 29 6.93 7.15 20.43
C VAL A 29 6.71 5.80 19.78
N LEU A 30 6.13 5.82 18.58
CA LEU A 30 5.81 4.64 17.79
C LEU A 30 6.63 4.67 16.51
N THR A 31 7.48 3.68 16.32
CA THR A 31 8.23 3.55 15.06
C THR A 31 7.32 2.99 13.97
N ALA A 32 7.46 3.50 12.75
CA ALA A 32 6.70 3.09 11.60
C ALA A 32 7.64 2.89 10.41
N SER A 33 7.48 1.76 9.76
CA SER A 33 8.14 1.36 8.53
C SER A 33 7.16 1.53 7.37
N TYR A 34 7.71 1.89 6.21
CA TYR A 34 6.99 2.05 4.94
C TYR A 34 6.33 0.75 4.44
N ILE A 35 6.50 -0.38 5.12
CA ILE A 35 5.78 -1.64 4.91
C ILE A 35 4.26 -1.41 5.02
N THR A 36 3.83 -0.52 5.92
CA THR A 36 2.45 -0.04 5.99
C THR A 36 2.32 1.33 5.33
N SER A 37 1.12 1.67 4.86
CA SER A 37 0.87 3.05 4.43
C SER A 37 0.81 4.01 5.61
N ALA A 38 0.95 3.50 6.85
CA ALA A 38 1.07 4.14 8.16
C ALA A 38 0.32 5.48 8.28
N PRO A 39 0.83 6.63 7.82
CA PRO A 39 0.03 7.85 7.79
C PRO A 39 -1.30 7.70 7.03
N GLU A 40 -1.35 7.03 5.88
CA GLU A 40 -2.61 6.80 5.16
C GLU A 40 -3.51 5.75 5.84
N ASP A 41 -2.96 4.89 6.71
CA ASP A 41 -3.78 3.91 7.45
C ASP A 41 -4.64 4.59 8.52
N LEU A 42 -4.28 5.81 8.94
CA LEU A 42 -5.15 6.68 9.77
C LEU A 42 -6.37 7.21 9.00
N THR A 43 -6.54 6.91 7.70
CA THR A 43 -7.84 7.04 7.01
C THR A 43 -8.94 6.19 7.65
N ALA A 44 -8.60 5.24 8.52
CA ALA A 44 -9.52 4.60 9.46
C ALA A 44 -10.41 5.63 10.20
N LEU A 45 -9.90 6.82 10.52
CA LEU A 45 -10.70 7.88 11.13
C LEU A 45 -11.83 8.40 10.23
N ALA A 46 -11.66 8.38 8.91
CA ALA A 46 -12.74 8.75 7.99
C ALA A 46 -13.91 7.76 8.05
N ARG A 47 -13.62 6.46 8.23
CA ARG A 47 -14.63 5.42 8.45
C ARG A 47 -15.35 5.61 9.78
N LEU A 48 -14.59 5.96 10.82
CA LEU A 48 -15.15 6.28 12.15
C LEU A 48 -16.09 7.50 12.09
N ILE A 49 -15.70 8.57 11.37
CA ILE A 49 -16.54 9.75 11.12
C ILE A 49 -17.80 9.38 10.34
N ALA A 50 -17.68 8.48 9.35
CA ALA A 50 -18.80 8.00 8.55
C ALA A 50 -19.82 7.14 9.33
N GLY A 51 -19.54 6.81 10.59
CA GLY A 51 -20.48 6.15 11.49
C GLY A 51 -20.09 4.73 11.89
N GLU A 52 -18.91 4.24 11.47
CA GLU A 52 -18.43 2.95 11.97
C GLU A 52 -18.13 3.04 13.47
N THR A 53 -18.53 2.00 14.20
CA THR A 53 -18.38 1.92 15.65
C THR A 53 -16.95 1.58 16.06
N GLU A 54 -16.18 0.94 15.18
CA GLU A 54 -14.83 0.48 15.47
C GLU A 54 -13.97 0.47 14.22
N THR A 55 -12.75 1.02 14.31
CA THR A 55 -11.78 1.01 13.22
C THR A 55 -10.37 0.74 13.75
N ARG A 56 -9.48 0.26 12.87
CA ARG A 56 -8.09 -0.07 13.20
C ARG A 56 -7.13 0.52 12.18
N ALA A 57 -5.94 0.89 12.66
CA ALA A 57 -4.77 1.20 11.83
C ALA A 57 -3.55 0.51 12.44
N GLN A 58 -2.53 0.23 11.62
CA GLN A 58 -1.33 -0.48 12.06
C GLN A 58 -0.08 0.15 11.47
N PHE A 59 0.93 0.35 12.31
CA PHE A 59 2.27 0.73 11.90
C PHE A 59 3.18 -0.48 12.10
N GLU A 60 3.77 -0.97 11.02
CA GLU A 60 4.80 -2.02 11.11
C GLU A 60 6.12 -1.41 11.56
N ALA A 61 6.85 -2.06 12.46
CA ALA A 61 8.12 -1.61 13.01
C ALA A 61 9.16 -2.75 13.09
N GLU A 62 9.00 -3.76 12.22
CA GLU A 62 9.74 -5.04 12.10
C GLU A 62 10.78 -5.34 13.21
N PRO A 63 10.57 -6.39 14.04
CA PRO A 63 9.50 -7.39 13.98
C PRO A 63 8.19 -6.95 14.65
N THR A 64 8.21 -5.84 15.38
CA THR A 64 7.07 -5.37 16.15
C THR A 64 6.08 -4.61 15.29
N ALA A 65 4.86 -4.45 15.77
CA ALA A 65 3.86 -3.57 15.15
C ALA A 65 3.10 -2.78 16.20
N TYR A 66 2.73 -1.54 15.87
CA TYR A 66 1.90 -0.69 16.72
C TYR A 66 0.49 -0.61 16.14
N ARG A 67 -0.47 -1.17 16.85
CA ARG A 67 -1.87 -1.21 16.42
C ARG A 67 -2.66 -0.13 17.14
N TRP A 68 -3.26 0.75 16.34
CA TRP A 68 -4.23 1.73 16.76
C TRP A 68 -5.63 1.14 16.65
N ILE A 69 -6.41 1.24 17.72
CA ILE A 69 -7.80 0.82 17.75
C ILE A 69 -8.65 2.00 18.22
N PHE A 70 -9.68 2.30 17.44
CA PHE A 70 -10.61 3.40 17.69
C PHE A 70 -11.99 2.82 17.92
N TYR A 71 -12.57 3.06 19.09
CA TYR A 71 -13.95 2.71 19.42
C TYR A 71 -14.76 3.99 19.53
N ARG A 72 -15.86 4.08 18.79
CA ARG A 72 -16.78 5.21 18.88
C ARG A 72 -17.69 5.00 20.08
N GLU A 73 -17.75 5.98 20.96
CA GLU A 73 -18.62 6.00 22.13
C GLU A 73 -19.39 7.32 22.13
N ASP A 74 -20.71 7.25 21.90
CA ASP A 74 -21.61 8.41 21.84
C ASP A 74 -21.07 9.58 20.97
N GLU A 75 -20.57 10.63 21.63
CA GLU A 75 -20.05 11.86 21.01
C GLU A 75 -18.51 11.88 20.86
N GLY A 76 -17.83 10.83 21.31
CA GLY A 76 -16.37 10.72 21.35
C GLY A 76 -15.82 9.42 20.81
N VAL A 77 -14.51 9.26 21.01
CA VAL A 77 -13.73 8.12 20.55
C VAL A 77 -12.77 7.70 21.64
N TRP A 78 -12.87 6.44 22.05
CA TRP A 78 -11.85 5.78 22.83
C TRP A 78 -10.74 5.28 21.90
N VAL A 79 -9.52 5.74 22.13
CA VAL A 79 -8.34 5.37 21.34
C VAL A 79 -7.43 4.49 22.18
N ARG A 80 -6.93 3.41 21.59
CA ARG A 80 -5.94 2.51 22.20
C ARG A 80 -4.79 2.27 21.24
N VAL A 81 -3.58 2.22 21.77
CA VAL A 81 -2.36 1.85 21.04
C VAL A 81 -1.73 0.66 21.74
N LEU A 82 -1.57 -0.42 20.97
CA LEU A 82 -0.95 -1.66 21.40
C LEU A 82 0.39 -1.87 20.70
N GLU A 83 1.39 -2.36 21.41
CA GLU A 83 2.60 -2.95 20.84
C GLU A 83 2.42 -4.47 20.69
N LEU A 84 2.64 -4.97 19.49
CA LEU A 84 2.61 -6.39 19.14
C LEU A 84 4.02 -6.86 18.84
N ARG A 85 4.35 -8.07 19.31
CA ARG A 85 5.64 -8.72 19.01
C ARG A 85 5.74 -9.21 17.56
N ASP A 86 4.58 -9.43 16.94
CA ASP A 86 4.40 -9.80 15.54
C ASP A 86 3.14 -9.08 15.03
N GLY A 87 3.23 -8.40 13.87
CA GLY A 87 2.10 -7.65 13.29
C GLY A 87 0.88 -8.51 12.95
N SER A 88 1.03 -9.83 12.88
CA SER A 88 -0.06 -10.79 12.68
C SER A 88 -0.74 -11.26 13.98
N ASP A 89 -0.18 -10.92 15.14
CA ASP A 89 -0.77 -11.31 16.42
C ASP A 89 -2.12 -10.62 16.66
N HIS A 90 -2.99 -11.33 17.37
CA HIS A 90 -4.30 -10.83 17.78
C HIS A 90 -4.17 -9.76 18.88
N ASP A 91 -5.12 -8.82 18.94
CA ASP A 91 -5.10 -7.65 19.84
C ASP A 91 -4.88 -8.03 21.32
N ASN A 92 -5.40 -9.19 21.75
CA ASN A 92 -5.26 -9.68 23.13
C ASN A 92 -3.83 -10.11 23.52
N LYS A 93 -2.92 -10.27 22.56
CA LYS A 93 -1.50 -10.51 22.80
C LYS A 93 -0.68 -9.22 22.84
N GLY A 94 -1.28 -8.09 22.48
CA GLY A 94 -0.62 -6.78 22.49
C GLY A 94 -0.44 -6.23 23.89
N THR A 95 0.66 -5.52 24.09
CA THR A 95 0.89 -4.73 25.31
C THR A 95 0.30 -3.35 25.10
N GLU A 96 -0.60 -2.89 25.96
CA GLU A 96 -1.12 -1.53 25.87
C GLU A 96 -0.03 -0.52 26.22
N LEU A 97 0.28 0.37 25.28
CA LEU A 97 1.22 1.46 25.48
C LEU A 97 0.51 2.73 25.93
N TRP A 98 -0.69 2.96 25.42
CA TRP A 98 -1.46 4.18 25.67
C TRP A 98 -2.93 3.98 25.33
N SER A 99 -3.81 4.59 26.12
CA SER A 99 -5.23 4.70 25.83
C SER A 99 -5.80 6.00 26.39
N ASN A 100 -6.72 6.62 25.65
CA ASN A 100 -7.39 7.84 26.09
C ASN A 100 -8.69 8.11 25.31
N HIS A 101 -9.54 9.00 25.81
CA HIS A 101 -10.80 9.40 25.20
C HIS A 101 -10.74 10.83 24.65
N TYR A 102 -11.18 11.03 23.40
CA TYR A 102 -11.24 12.35 22.77
C TYR A 102 -12.54 12.59 22.02
N PRO A 103 -12.98 13.86 21.92
CA PRO A 103 -13.91 14.27 20.87
C PRO A 103 -13.38 13.88 19.49
N ILE A 104 -14.24 13.34 18.63
CA ILE A 104 -13.85 12.87 17.29
C ILE A 104 -13.21 13.98 16.45
N ASP A 105 -13.65 15.22 16.63
CA ASP A 105 -13.15 16.38 15.92
C ASP A 105 -11.78 16.84 16.43
N GLU A 106 -11.48 16.69 17.73
CA GLU A 106 -10.14 16.91 18.28
C GLU A 106 -9.13 15.91 17.69
N LEU A 107 -9.48 14.61 17.69
CA LEU A 107 -8.65 13.55 17.12
C LEU A 107 -8.40 13.77 15.62
N ALA A 108 -9.46 14.06 14.86
CA ALA A 108 -9.34 14.34 13.43
C ALA A 108 -8.44 15.56 13.16
N ARG A 109 -8.59 16.65 13.92
CA ARG A 109 -7.74 17.84 13.78
C ARG A 109 -6.29 17.56 14.15
N ALA A 110 -6.01 16.74 15.16
CA ALA A 110 -4.65 16.36 15.54
C ALA A 110 -3.94 15.60 14.41
N VAL A 111 -4.65 14.66 13.78
CA VAL A 111 -4.12 13.89 12.63
C VAL A 111 -3.89 14.78 11.41
N ILE A 112 -4.84 15.65 11.06
CA ILE A 112 -4.70 16.59 9.93
C ILE A 112 -3.49 17.51 10.15
N ARG A 113 -3.34 18.09 11.36
CA ARG A 113 -2.18 18.95 11.67
C ARG A 113 -0.86 18.21 11.52
N CYS A 114 -0.77 16.97 12.01
CA CYS A 114 0.43 16.15 11.89
C CYS A 114 0.83 15.97 10.41
N PHE A 115 -0.14 15.69 9.55
CA PHE A 115 0.09 15.50 8.13
C PHE A 115 0.40 16.81 7.37
N ASP A 116 -0.24 17.92 7.75
CA ASP A 116 0.07 19.25 7.21
C ASP A 116 1.52 19.64 7.54
N ASP A 117 1.95 19.39 8.78
CA ASP A 117 3.31 19.65 9.25
C ASP A 117 4.35 18.80 8.48
N VAL A 118 4.05 17.53 8.20
CA VAL A 118 4.92 16.66 7.38
C VAL A 118 5.05 17.19 5.96
N ALA A 119 3.93 17.55 5.34
CA ALA A 119 3.90 18.08 3.99
C ALA A 119 4.66 19.41 3.88
N HIS A 120 4.56 20.26 4.91
CA HIS A 120 5.29 21.52 4.99
C HIS A 120 6.79 21.32 5.18
N THR A 121 7.20 20.44 6.11
CA THR A 121 8.59 20.29 6.52
C THR A 121 9.45 19.51 5.52
N SER A 122 8.89 18.45 4.92
CA SER A 122 9.67 17.56 4.03
C SER A 122 9.60 17.95 2.56
N GLY A 123 8.57 18.71 2.17
CA GLY A 123 8.20 18.92 0.77
C GLY A 123 7.81 17.62 0.07
N GLU A 124 7.19 17.73 -1.11
CA GLU A 124 6.65 16.57 -1.84
C GLU A 124 7.76 15.64 -2.38
N SER A 125 8.85 16.23 -2.87
CA SER A 125 10.02 15.49 -3.37
C SER A 125 10.84 14.85 -2.25
N GLY A 126 11.02 15.54 -1.12
CA GLY A 126 11.76 15.04 0.04
C GLY A 126 11.02 13.95 0.81
N TYR A 127 9.69 14.05 0.90
CA TYR A 127 8.85 12.97 1.44
C TYR A 127 8.89 11.75 0.51
N ARG A 128 8.75 11.94 -0.80
CA ARG A 128 8.79 10.83 -1.78
C ARG A 128 10.15 10.13 -1.79
N SER A 129 11.27 10.86 -1.67
CA SER A 129 12.59 10.23 -1.65
C SER A 129 12.86 9.42 -0.38
N LYS A 130 12.24 9.80 0.75
CA LYS A 130 12.43 9.12 2.04
C LYS A 130 11.38 8.03 2.33
N TRP A 131 10.13 8.22 1.90
CA TRP A 131 8.99 7.37 2.24
C TRP A 131 8.38 6.65 1.01
N ALA A 132 8.87 6.91 -0.20
CA ALA A 132 8.41 6.31 -1.46
C ALA A 132 6.93 6.56 -1.86
N SER A 133 6.18 7.38 -1.11
CA SER A 133 4.80 7.80 -1.43
C SER A 133 4.64 9.33 -1.54
N THR A 134 3.46 9.79 -1.95
CA THR A 134 3.09 11.22 -1.94
C THR A 134 2.55 11.60 -0.55
N PRO A 135 2.80 12.82 -0.03
CA PRO A 135 2.26 13.22 1.27
C PRO A 135 0.72 13.12 1.35
N PRO A 136 0.15 12.77 2.52
CA PRO A 136 -1.27 12.44 2.69
C PRO A 136 -2.27 13.59 2.43
N HIS A 137 -1.84 14.80 2.05
CA HIS A 137 -2.69 15.99 1.93
C HIS A 137 -2.80 16.64 0.55
N ARG A 138 -2.29 16.01 -0.51
CA ARG A 138 -2.45 16.55 -1.88
C ARG A 138 -3.34 15.75 -2.82
N THR A 139 -4.28 14.95 -2.29
CA THR A 139 -5.50 14.62 -3.04
C THR A 139 -6.62 15.58 -2.65
N ARG A 140 -6.65 16.73 -3.34
CA ARG A 140 -7.74 17.70 -3.54
C ARG A 140 -8.94 17.61 -2.55
N SER A 141 -9.09 18.68 -1.76
CA SER A 141 -10.03 18.98 -0.67
C SER A 141 -11.44 18.32 -0.72
N PRO A 142 -12.02 17.86 0.42
CA PRO A 142 -13.42 17.40 0.51
C PRO A 142 -14.46 18.54 0.63
N GLN A 143 -14.06 19.81 0.67
CA GLN A 143 -14.94 20.93 1.05
C GLN A 143 -15.94 21.42 -0.01
N ARG A 144 -16.38 20.57 -0.95
CA ARG A 144 -17.42 20.98 -1.92
C ARG A 144 -18.56 19.99 -2.14
N THR A 145 -18.74 19.03 -1.24
CA THR A 145 -19.85 18.05 -1.35
C THR A 145 -21.00 18.33 -0.39
N LEU A 146 -20.87 19.30 0.54
CA LEU A 146 -21.99 19.79 1.33
C LEU A 146 -22.29 21.24 0.96
N GLU A 147 -23.05 21.46 -0.11
CA GLU A 147 -24.01 22.57 -0.24
C GLU A 147 -24.72 22.53 -1.61
N ARG A 148 -25.91 21.89 -1.62
CA ARG A 148 -27.20 22.35 -2.20
C ARG A 148 -28.05 21.16 -2.67
N PRO A 149 -29.36 21.13 -2.33
CA PRO A 149 -30.30 20.18 -2.87
C PRO A 149 -30.97 20.67 -4.17
N SER A 150 -31.36 19.70 -5.00
CA SER A 150 -32.50 19.69 -5.94
C SER A 150 -32.21 19.67 -7.46
N ALA A 151 -32.73 18.57 -8.03
CA ALA A 151 -33.40 18.39 -9.32
C ALA A 151 -32.68 18.69 -10.65
N SER A 152 -32.26 17.63 -11.36
CA SER A 152 -32.98 17.13 -12.56
C SER A 152 -32.15 16.09 -13.32
N ALA A 153 -32.85 15.07 -13.80
CA ALA A 153 -32.35 13.93 -14.56
C ALA A 153 -31.69 14.31 -15.91
N ARG A 154 -30.63 13.59 -16.29
CA ARG A 154 -30.64 12.64 -17.45
C ARG A 154 -29.27 11.97 -17.65
N CYS A 155 -29.35 10.70 -17.98
CA CYS A 155 -28.28 9.74 -18.25
C CYS A 155 -27.33 10.16 -19.39
N ILE A 156 -26.02 9.90 -19.24
CA ILE A 156 -25.23 9.15 -20.26
C ILE A 156 -24.08 8.40 -19.58
N ALA A 157 -23.89 7.14 -20.00
CA ALA A 157 -22.98 6.14 -19.47
C ALA A 157 -21.51 6.30 -19.91
N GLY A 158 -20.59 5.78 -19.11
CA GLY A 158 -19.16 5.65 -19.42
C GLY A 158 -18.34 5.32 -18.17
N SER A 159 -18.47 4.09 -17.66
CA SER A 159 -17.79 3.61 -16.45
C SER A 159 -16.27 3.49 -16.66
N ALA A 160 -15.51 4.34 -15.99
CA ALA A 160 -14.13 4.08 -15.59
C ALA A 160 -14.13 3.84 -14.07
N PRO A 161 -13.58 2.72 -13.55
CA PRO A 161 -13.58 2.50 -12.11
C PRO A 161 -12.58 3.45 -11.43
N ASP A 162 -13.12 4.30 -10.57
CA ASP A 162 -12.37 5.13 -9.62
C ASP A 162 -11.73 4.23 -8.55
N LEU A 163 -10.43 3.97 -8.71
CA LEU A 163 -9.62 3.10 -7.85
C LEU A 163 -8.89 3.85 -6.72
N ARG A 164 -9.34 5.06 -6.35
CA ARG A 164 -8.76 5.80 -5.22
C ARG A 164 -9.67 5.64 -4.00
N ARG A 165 -9.10 5.08 -2.91
CA ARG A 165 -9.70 4.89 -1.56
C ARG A 165 -10.37 3.54 -1.28
N ARG A 166 -9.59 2.46 -1.26
CA ARG A 166 -9.95 1.26 -0.48
C ARG A 166 -8.81 0.92 0.49
N PRO A 167 -9.12 0.54 1.76
CA PRO A 167 -8.12 -0.05 2.65
C PRO A 167 -7.51 -1.28 1.97
N MET A 168 -6.19 -1.43 2.06
CA MET A 168 -5.51 -2.58 1.46
C MET A 168 -6.06 -3.86 2.11
N ARG A 169 -6.56 -4.79 1.29
CA ARG A 169 -6.90 -6.14 1.77
C ARG A 169 -5.64 -6.82 2.31
N GLN A 170 -5.79 -7.76 3.25
CA GLN A 170 -4.65 -8.56 3.67
C GLN A 170 -4.09 -9.31 2.46
N ILE A 171 -2.76 -9.44 2.36
CA ILE A 171 -2.07 -10.09 1.22
C ILE A 171 -2.67 -11.48 0.90
N ARG A 172 -3.09 -12.22 1.93
CA ARG A 172 -3.69 -13.56 1.80
C ARG A 172 -5.08 -13.58 1.15
N GLU A 173 -5.78 -12.46 1.14
CA GLU A 173 -7.14 -12.32 0.61
C GLU A 173 -7.16 -11.66 -0.78
N MET A 174 -6.00 -11.21 -1.27
CA MET A 174 -5.87 -10.60 -2.59
C MET A 174 -5.94 -11.67 -3.68
N SER A 175 -6.59 -11.33 -4.79
CA SER A 175 -6.36 -12.04 -6.05
C SER A 175 -4.89 -11.94 -6.48
N GLU A 176 -4.41 -12.84 -7.33
CA GLU A 176 -3.04 -12.75 -7.89
C GLU A 176 -2.79 -11.41 -8.58
N ARG A 177 -3.80 -10.91 -9.30
CA ARG A 177 -3.75 -9.61 -9.97
C ARG A 177 -3.57 -8.47 -8.99
N GLU A 178 -4.37 -8.43 -7.92
CA GLU A 178 -4.24 -7.43 -6.85
C GLU A 178 -2.89 -7.53 -6.15
N TYR A 179 -2.40 -8.75 -5.92
CA TYR A 179 -1.09 -9.00 -5.31
C TYR A 179 0.04 -8.44 -6.17
N PHE A 180 0.11 -8.74 -7.47
CA PHE A 180 1.14 -8.20 -8.36
C PHE A 180 1.06 -6.67 -8.49
N ALA A 181 -0.15 -6.10 -8.52
CA ALA A 181 -0.33 -4.65 -8.50
C ALA A 181 0.22 -4.02 -7.21
N CYS A 182 0.08 -4.71 -6.06
CA CYS A 182 0.68 -4.29 -4.79
C CYS A 182 2.21 -4.33 -4.86
N VAL A 183 2.80 -5.41 -5.37
CA VAL A 183 4.26 -5.55 -5.54
C VAL A 183 4.82 -4.44 -6.43
N GLY A 184 4.19 -4.16 -7.57
CA GLY A 184 4.67 -3.11 -8.48
C GLY A 184 4.53 -1.70 -7.94
N ARG A 185 3.55 -1.45 -7.06
CA ARG A 185 3.37 -0.15 -6.41
C ARG A 185 4.37 0.07 -5.28
N ARG A 186 4.79 -1.00 -4.59
CA ARG A 186 5.63 -0.94 -3.39
C ARG A 186 6.75 -1.99 -3.48
N PRO A 187 7.62 -1.94 -4.50
CA PRO A 187 8.62 -2.98 -4.73
C PRO A 187 9.55 -3.17 -3.52
N GLY A 188 9.88 -2.07 -2.82
CA GLY A 188 10.70 -2.14 -1.62
C GLY A 188 10.14 -3.05 -0.53
N MET A 189 8.81 -3.09 -0.34
CA MET A 189 8.18 -3.92 0.68
C MET A 189 8.50 -5.42 0.50
N PHE A 190 8.81 -5.84 -0.73
CA PHE A 190 9.04 -7.23 -1.10
C PHE A 190 10.52 -7.55 -1.34
N VAL A 191 11.29 -6.59 -1.84
CA VAL A 191 12.69 -6.82 -2.26
C VAL A 191 13.72 -5.83 -1.68
N GLY A 192 13.31 -4.93 -0.79
CA GLY A 192 14.18 -3.92 -0.17
C GLY A 192 14.26 -2.60 -0.94
N THR A 193 14.76 -1.55 -0.26
CA THR A 193 14.68 -0.14 -0.71
C THR A 193 15.49 0.20 -1.97
N ALA A 194 16.42 -0.66 -2.38
CA ALA A 194 17.19 -0.55 -3.63
C ALA A 194 16.67 -1.52 -4.71
N SER A 195 15.34 -1.59 -4.86
CA SER A 195 14.67 -2.57 -5.72
C SER A 195 15.06 -2.42 -7.19
N SER A 196 15.88 -3.35 -7.69
CA SER A 196 16.25 -3.43 -9.11
C SER A 196 15.29 -4.32 -9.90
N PHE A 197 15.29 -4.18 -11.23
CA PHE A 197 14.54 -5.08 -12.11
C PHE A 197 14.96 -6.54 -11.88
N HIS A 198 16.25 -6.77 -11.68
CA HIS A 198 16.79 -8.08 -11.37
C HIS A 198 16.25 -8.65 -10.04
N GLN A 199 16.21 -7.85 -8.97
CA GLN A 199 15.69 -8.29 -7.68
C GLN A 199 14.18 -8.61 -7.75
N LEU A 200 13.41 -7.79 -8.46
CA LEU A 200 11.97 -8.04 -8.64
C LEU A 200 11.70 -9.32 -9.44
N THR A 201 12.48 -9.56 -10.49
CA THR A 201 12.34 -10.79 -11.28
C THR A 201 12.82 -12.03 -10.51
N ALA A 202 13.83 -11.90 -9.64
CA ALA A 202 14.24 -12.96 -8.72
C ALA A 202 13.15 -13.28 -7.69
N PHE A 203 12.52 -12.25 -7.10
CA PHE A 203 11.39 -12.42 -6.18
C PHE A 203 10.21 -13.14 -6.85
N LEU A 204 9.80 -12.70 -8.05
CA LEU A 204 8.71 -13.33 -8.80
C LEU A 204 9.05 -14.77 -9.22
N THR A 205 10.32 -15.05 -9.51
CA THR A 205 10.79 -16.42 -9.77
C THR A 205 10.67 -17.29 -8.50
N GLY A 206 11.03 -16.75 -7.33
CA GLY A 206 10.84 -17.44 -6.05
C GLY A 206 9.38 -17.68 -5.72
N TYR A 207 8.51 -16.70 -5.98
CA TYR A 207 7.05 -16.83 -5.86
C TYR A 207 6.51 -17.98 -6.73
N ASP A 208 6.92 -18.04 -8.00
CA ASP A 208 6.50 -19.09 -8.93
C ASP A 208 6.99 -20.48 -8.50
N GLN A 209 8.27 -20.59 -8.12
CA GLN A 209 8.85 -21.84 -7.63
C GLN A 209 8.16 -22.34 -6.36
N HIS A 210 7.83 -21.44 -5.43
CA HIS A 210 7.07 -21.79 -4.23
C HIS A 210 5.67 -22.30 -4.60
N ALA A 211 4.95 -21.61 -5.50
CA ALA A 211 3.64 -22.06 -5.94
C ALA A 211 3.70 -23.46 -6.57
N ILE A 212 4.61 -23.69 -7.51
CA ILE A 212 4.81 -24.99 -8.18
C ILE A 212 5.06 -26.11 -7.17
N ARG A 213 5.91 -25.85 -6.16
CA ARG A 213 6.31 -26.86 -5.18
C ARG A 213 5.18 -27.25 -4.22
N HIS A 214 4.17 -26.40 -4.08
CA HIS A 214 3.05 -26.59 -3.17
C HIS A 214 1.69 -26.74 -3.88
N GLY A 215 1.71 -27.03 -5.19
CA GLY A 215 0.49 -27.28 -5.98
C GLY A 215 -0.33 -26.04 -6.33
N GLY A 216 0.23 -24.84 -6.13
CA GLY A 216 -0.33 -23.58 -6.60
C GLY A 216 -0.08 -23.36 -8.09
N GLN A 217 -0.87 -22.46 -8.69
CA GLN A 217 -0.77 -22.17 -10.12
C GLN A 217 0.42 -21.28 -10.48
N GLY A 218 0.84 -20.39 -9.59
CA GLY A 218 1.94 -19.45 -9.81
C GLY A 218 1.86 -18.74 -11.16
N LEU A 219 3.00 -18.60 -11.82
CA LEU A 219 3.14 -18.03 -13.15
C LEU A 219 3.03 -19.08 -14.26
N ALA A 220 2.29 -20.18 -14.06
CA ALA A 220 2.09 -21.20 -15.10
C ALA A 220 1.54 -20.58 -16.40
N GLY A 221 2.24 -20.82 -17.52
CA GLY A 221 1.90 -20.27 -18.85
C GLY A 221 2.43 -18.85 -19.11
N TRP A 222 3.10 -18.22 -18.14
CA TRP A 222 3.63 -16.86 -18.27
C TRP A 222 4.70 -16.73 -19.36
N HIS A 223 5.63 -17.69 -19.43
CA HIS A 223 6.71 -17.65 -20.42
C HIS A 223 6.16 -17.77 -21.85
N GLU A 224 5.24 -18.73 -22.07
CA GLU A 224 4.58 -18.96 -23.36
C GLU A 224 3.75 -17.75 -23.76
N TRP A 225 3.04 -17.13 -22.80
CA TRP A 225 2.28 -15.91 -23.02
C TRP A 225 3.18 -14.74 -23.44
N LEU A 226 4.35 -14.57 -22.82
CA LEU A 226 5.34 -13.55 -23.21
C LEU A 226 5.90 -13.80 -24.62
N VAL A 227 6.20 -15.06 -24.97
CA VAL A 227 6.67 -15.43 -26.31
C VAL A 227 5.61 -15.12 -27.36
N ALA A 228 4.35 -15.47 -27.10
CA ALA A 228 3.23 -15.16 -27.97
C ALA A 228 3.05 -13.64 -28.14
N ARG A 229 3.14 -12.87 -27.04
CA ARG A 229 3.00 -11.41 -27.06
C ARG A 229 4.13 -10.71 -27.80
N ARG A 230 5.37 -11.21 -27.69
CA ARG A 230 6.54 -10.72 -28.43
C ARG A 230 6.50 -11.12 -29.92
N GLY A 231 5.77 -12.19 -30.26
CA GLY A 231 5.69 -12.74 -31.62
C GLY A 231 6.94 -13.49 -32.10
N ARG A 232 7.94 -13.66 -31.22
CA ARG A 232 9.17 -14.43 -31.51
C ARG A 232 9.81 -14.95 -30.23
N SER A 233 10.31 -16.19 -30.26
CA SER A 233 11.08 -16.77 -29.16
C SER A 233 12.52 -16.28 -29.15
N CYS A 234 13.24 -16.51 -28.05
CA CYS A 234 14.71 -16.42 -27.99
C CYS A 234 15.23 -17.25 -26.81
N ASN A 235 16.55 -17.39 -26.70
CA ASN A 235 17.20 -18.22 -25.68
C ASN A 235 17.15 -17.64 -24.25
N HIS A 236 16.59 -16.43 -24.08
CA HIS A 236 16.47 -15.83 -22.76
C HIS A 236 15.26 -16.39 -22.02
N ALA A 237 15.45 -16.63 -20.72
CA ALA A 237 14.38 -16.88 -19.77
C ALA A 237 13.36 -15.71 -19.76
N TRP A 238 12.21 -15.92 -19.12
CA TRP A 238 11.11 -14.94 -19.10
C TRP A 238 11.53 -13.51 -18.72
N PRO A 239 12.50 -13.24 -17.81
CA PRO A 239 12.90 -11.86 -17.51
C PRO A 239 13.52 -11.16 -18.72
N GLY A 240 14.30 -11.88 -19.52
CA GLY A 240 14.86 -11.34 -20.76
C GLY A 240 13.79 -11.13 -21.83
N GLN A 241 12.73 -11.93 -21.88
CA GLN A 241 11.60 -11.67 -22.78
C GLN A 241 10.92 -10.34 -22.44
N VAL A 242 10.74 -10.03 -21.15
CA VAL A 242 10.22 -8.73 -20.69
C VAL A 242 11.15 -7.60 -21.13
N LEU A 243 12.47 -7.74 -20.98
CA LEU A 243 13.42 -6.72 -21.44
C LEU A 243 13.41 -6.53 -22.96
N HIS A 244 13.25 -7.58 -23.76
CA HIS A 244 13.08 -7.43 -25.21
C HIS A 244 11.81 -6.69 -25.60
N ILE A 245 10.76 -6.75 -24.78
CA ILE A 245 9.51 -6.01 -24.99
C ILE A 245 9.68 -4.55 -24.55
N ALA A 246 10.35 -4.32 -23.41
CA ALA A 246 10.53 -2.99 -22.84
C ALA A 246 11.61 -2.16 -23.54
N LEU A 247 12.72 -2.78 -23.95
CA LEU A 247 13.93 -2.15 -24.48
C LEU A 247 14.25 -2.75 -25.87
N PRO A 248 13.49 -2.38 -26.92
CA PRO A 248 13.66 -2.94 -28.25
C PRO A 248 15.01 -2.60 -28.90
N GLU A 249 15.61 -1.48 -28.49
CA GLU A 249 16.94 -1.03 -28.92
C GLU A 249 18.09 -1.88 -28.33
N GLY A 250 17.78 -2.76 -27.38
CA GLY A 250 18.72 -3.70 -26.77
C GLY A 250 19.12 -3.34 -25.35
N TRP A 251 19.75 -4.31 -24.69
CA TRP A 251 20.24 -4.23 -23.32
C TRP A 251 21.39 -5.22 -23.17
N ASN A 252 22.32 -4.94 -22.25
CA ASN A 252 23.53 -5.75 -22.09
C ASN A 252 23.43 -6.75 -20.95
N ASN A 253 23.12 -6.26 -19.75
CA ASN A 253 23.09 -7.06 -18.53
C ASN A 253 21.83 -6.75 -17.73
N ILE A 254 21.06 -7.79 -17.42
CA ILE A 254 19.85 -7.70 -16.60
C ILE A 254 20.12 -7.19 -15.18
N ALA A 255 21.32 -7.44 -14.65
CA ALA A 255 21.71 -7.05 -13.29
C ALA A 255 22.28 -5.63 -13.20
N ASP A 256 22.56 -4.98 -14.34
CA ASP A 256 23.22 -3.68 -14.42
C ASP A 256 22.60 -2.85 -15.54
N LEU A 257 21.32 -2.50 -15.35
CA LEU A 257 20.57 -1.67 -16.27
C LEU A 257 20.74 -0.19 -15.90
N PRO A 258 20.81 0.73 -16.89
CA PRO A 258 20.71 2.16 -16.62
C PRO A 258 19.43 2.49 -15.82
N PRO A 259 19.45 3.45 -14.89
CA PRO A 259 18.29 3.73 -14.02
C PRO A 259 16.98 4.03 -14.75
N GLU A 260 17.03 4.71 -15.90
CA GLU A 260 15.84 5.00 -16.71
C GLU A 260 15.29 3.74 -17.38
N ASP A 261 16.18 2.88 -17.90
CA ASP A 261 15.82 1.61 -18.52
C ASP A 261 15.26 0.64 -17.48
N GLU A 262 15.84 0.60 -16.29
CA GLU A 262 15.34 -0.20 -15.17
C GLU A 262 13.93 0.23 -14.75
N LYS A 263 13.71 1.54 -14.60
CA LYS A 263 12.39 2.09 -14.26
C LYS A 263 11.37 1.78 -15.36
N HIS A 264 11.76 1.90 -16.63
CA HIS A 264 10.91 1.57 -17.76
C HIS A 264 10.58 0.07 -17.79
N ALA A 265 11.59 -0.80 -17.68
CA ALA A 265 11.44 -2.25 -17.67
C ALA A 265 10.57 -2.73 -16.51
N THR A 266 10.74 -2.15 -15.32
CA THR A 266 9.91 -2.46 -14.14
C THR A 266 8.45 -2.08 -14.37
N LYS A 267 8.19 -0.91 -14.98
CA LYS A 267 6.84 -0.50 -15.35
C LYS A 267 6.21 -1.49 -16.34
N ILE A 268 6.94 -1.89 -17.37
CA ILE A 268 6.47 -2.84 -18.39
C ILE A 268 6.22 -4.22 -17.79
N LEU A 269 7.09 -4.69 -16.88
CA LEU A 269 6.90 -5.95 -16.16
C LEU A 269 5.53 -6.03 -15.48
N PHE A 270 5.18 -5.03 -14.67
CA PHE A 270 3.91 -5.04 -13.93
C PHE A 270 2.69 -4.80 -14.83
N GLN A 271 2.86 -4.08 -15.94
CA GLN A 271 1.80 -3.98 -16.95
C GLN A 271 1.53 -5.35 -17.60
N LEU A 272 2.57 -6.07 -17.98
CA LEU A 272 2.44 -7.39 -18.60
C LEU A 272 1.84 -8.42 -17.62
N LEU A 273 2.22 -8.36 -16.34
CA LEU A 273 1.63 -9.21 -15.29
C LEU A 273 0.13 -8.91 -15.08
N ASP A 274 -0.27 -7.63 -15.11
CA ASP A 274 -1.69 -7.25 -15.01
C ASP A 274 -2.50 -7.81 -16.19
N GLU A 275 -1.98 -7.65 -17.42
CA GLU A 275 -2.61 -8.16 -18.64
C GLU A 275 -2.72 -9.70 -18.63
N PHE A 276 -1.66 -10.38 -18.21
CA PHE A 276 -1.64 -11.84 -18.08
C PHE A 276 -2.64 -12.34 -17.03
N ALA A 277 -2.65 -11.74 -15.84
CA ALA A 277 -3.59 -12.10 -14.78
C ALA A 277 -5.05 -11.83 -15.19
N ALA A 278 -5.32 -10.70 -15.83
CA ALA A 278 -6.64 -10.39 -16.37
C ALA A 278 -7.12 -11.43 -17.41
N GLY A 279 -6.22 -11.92 -18.27
CA GLY A 279 -6.53 -12.96 -19.24
C GLY A 279 -6.91 -14.30 -18.60
N ARG A 280 -6.28 -14.65 -17.46
CA ARG A 280 -6.61 -15.86 -16.68
C ARG A 280 -7.93 -15.72 -15.94
N GLU A 281 -8.20 -14.57 -15.34
CA GLU A 281 -9.48 -14.30 -14.68
C GLU A 281 -10.66 -14.34 -15.67
N ALA A 282 -10.44 -13.90 -16.92
CA ALA A 282 -11.45 -13.90 -17.97
C ALA A 282 -11.67 -15.27 -18.63
N SER A 283 -10.74 -16.21 -18.45
CA SER A 283 -10.81 -17.57 -19.00
C SER A 283 -11.09 -18.57 -17.87
N PRO A 284 -12.36 -18.75 -17.45
CA PRO A 284 -12.67 -19.82 -16.52
C PRO A 284 -12.27 -21.14 -17.19
N GLY A 285 -11.41 -21.92 -16.54
CA GLY A 285 -11.06 -23.27 -16.99
C GLY A 285 -12.32 -24.10 -17.27
N PRO A 286 -12.22 -25.18 -18.06
CA PRO A 286 -13.38 -25.98 -18.44
C PRO A 286 -14.16 -26.35 -17.17
N GLN A 287 -15.44 -25.93 -17.14
CA GLN A 287 -16.38 -26.42 -16.14
C GLN A 287 -16.39 -27.94 -16.27
N ASN A 288 -15.89 -28.64 -15.24
CA ASN A 288 -16.10 -30.07 -15.11
C ASN A 288 -17.60 -30.32 -15.27
N SER A 289 -17.94 -30.89 -16.41
CA SER A 289 -19.27 -31.41 -16.71
C SER A 289 -19.22 -32.87 -16.26
N ASP A 290 -20.01 -33.17 -15.23
CA ASP A 290 -20.34 -34.48 -14.65
C ASP A 290 -19.24 -35.30 -13.96
#